data_AF-A0A0U2Q6R3-F1
#
_entry.id   AF-A0A0U2Q6R3-F1
#
_cell.length_a   1.000
_cell.length_b   1.000
_cell.length_c   1.000
_cell.angle_alpha   90.00
_cell.angle_beta   90.00
_cell.angle_gamma   90.00
#
_symmetry.space_group_name_H-M   'P 1'
#
loop_
_entity.id
_entity.type
_entity.pdbx_description
1 polymer ?
#
loop_
_entity_poly.entity_id
_entity_poly.type
_entity_poly.pdbx_seq_one_letter_code
_entity_poly.pdbx_strand_id
1 'polypeptide(L)' 'MCAYHAIFLRYTLQTIAITNQKGGSGKTTTAVNLAAALGEQGHRVLLLDLDPQASASAWLGCTNGDRGVLGVFTD' A
#
# COMPACT_ATOMS: atom_id res chain seq x y z
N MET A 1 2.66 33.19 7.22
CA MET A 1 1.97 32.60 6.05
C MET A 1 2.91 31.88 5.07
N CYS A 2 4.20 32.23 4.96
CA CYS A 2 5.15 31.58 4.02
C CYS A 2 5.65 30.17 4.46
N ALA A 3 5.79 29.90 5.76
CA ALA A 3 6.33 28.62 6.26
C ALA A 3 5.40 27.41 6.10
N TYR A 4 4.07 27.60 6.16
CA TYR A 4 3.09 26.51 6.00
C TYR A 4 3.08 25.90 4.59
N HIS A 5 3.37 26.71 3.57
CA HIS A 5 3.43 26.23 2.19
C HIS A 5 4.69 25.37 1.94
N ALA A 6 5.81 25.70 2.60
CA ALA A 6 7.07 24.96 2.46
C ALA A 6 7.08 23.60 3.20
N ILE A 7 6.31 23.46 4.29
CA ILE A 7 6.18 22.19 5.03
C ILE A 7 5.47 21.12 4.17
N PHE A 8 4.48 21.51 3.37
CA PHE A 8 3.71 20.57 2.55
C PHE A 8 4.49 20.04 1.34
N LEU A 9 5.39 20.84 0.78
CA LEU A 9 6.20 20.46 -0.39
C LEU A 9 7.33 19.46 -0.06
N ARG A 10 7.60 19.16 1.22
CA ARG A 10 8.67 18.25 1.65
C ARG A 10 8.24 16.82 1.99
N TYR A 11 6.95 16.54 2.04
CA TYR A 11 6.41 15.20 2.30
C TYR A 11 5.59 14.70 1.09
N THR A 12 6.26 14.47 -0.04
CA THR A 12 5.60 13.87 -1.20
C THR A 12 5.62 12.35 -1.07
N LEU A 13 4.47 11.75 -0.82
CA LEU A 13 4.29 10.30 -0.91
C LEU A 13 4.02 9.93 -2.37
N GLN A 14 4.78 9.00 -2.94
CA GLN A 14 4.45 8.46 -4.26
C GLN A 14 3.27 7.49 -4.15
N THR A 15 2.18 7.79 -4.83
CA THR A 15 0.99 6.93 -4.90
C THR A 15 0.98 6.14 -6.19
N ILE A 16 0.87 4.81 -6.09
CA ILE A 16 0.77 3.89 -7.22
C ILE A 16 -0.59 3.19 -7.13
N ALA A 17 -1.40 3.30 -8.18
CA ALA A 17 -2.70 2.64 -8.27
C ALA A 17 -2.66 1.50 -9.29
N ILE A 18 -2.88 0.27 -8.84
CA ILE A 18 -2.97 -0.91 -9.70
C ILE A 18 -4.45 -1.16 -10.03
N THR A 19 -4.87 -0.83 -11.26
CA THR A 19 -6.27 -0.93 -11.69
C THR A 19 -6.41 -1.68 -13.02
N ASN A 20 -7.50 -2.45 -13.15
CA ASN A 20 -7.90 -3.20 -14.34
C ASN A 20 -9.34 -3.69 -14.15
N GLN A 21 -10.20 -3.48 -15.14
CA GLN A 21 -11.61 -3.87 -15.12
C GLN A 21 -11.85 -5.40 -15.18
N LYS A 22 -10.85 -6.17 -15.62
CA LYS A 22 -10.95 -7.63 -15.72
C LYS A 22 -10.69 -8.31 -14.36
N GLY A 23 -11.58 -9.19 -13.94
CA GLY A 23 -11.33 -10.11 -12.82
C GLY A 23 -10.21 -11.11 -13.14
N GLY A 24 -9.39 -11.47 -12.15
CA GLY A 24 -8.26 -12.40 -12.34
C GLY A 24 -7.05 -11.81 -13.09
N SER A 25 -6.99 -10.49 -13.27
CA SER A 25 -5.93 -9.81 -14.01
C SER A 25 -4.62 -9.59 -13.22
N GLY A 26 -4.47 -10.19 -12.04
CA GLY A 26 -3.28 -10.06 -11.20
C GLY A 26 -3.12 -8.78 -10.37
N LYS A 27 -4.14 -7.90 -10.28
CA LYS A 27 -4.04 -6.62 -9.53
C LYS A 27 -3.52 -6.77 -8.11
N THR A 28 -4.18 -7.61 -7.32
CA THR A 28 -3.82 -7.89 -5.92
C THR A 28 -2.42 -8.49 -5.84
N THR A 29 -2.10 -9.44 -6.71
CA THR A 29 -0.79 -10.09 -6.76
C THR A 29 0.31 -9.06 -7.04
N THR A 30 0.12 -8.18 -8.02
CA THR A 30 1.07 -7.12 -8.34
C THR A 30 1.19 -6.12 -7.20
N ALA A 31 0.08 -5.67 -6.61
CA ALA A 31 0.09 -4.68 -5.54
C ALA A 31 0.80 -5.21 -4.27
N VAL A 32 0.51 -6.44 -3.87
CA VAL A 32 1.13 -7.09 -2.70
C VAL A 32 2.63 -7.32 -2.93
N ASN A 33 3.03 -7.88 -4.08
CA ASN A 33 4.44 -8.16 -4.35
C ASN A 33 5.26 -6.88 -4.55
N LEU A 34 4.69 -5.85 -5.18
CA LEU A 34 5.35 -4.55 -5.29
C LEU A 34 5.56 -3.93 -3.91
N ALA A 35 4.56 -4.00 -3.03
CA ALA A 35 4.68 -3.50 -1.67
C ALA A 35 5.75 -4.25 -0.87
N ALA A 36 5.78 -5.59 -0.98
CA ALA A 36 6.82 -6.42 -0.36
C ALA A 36 8.22 -6.07 -0.85
N ALA A 37 8.44 -6.01 -2.17
CA ALA A 37 9.74 -5.70 -2.73
C ALA A 37 10.25 -4.31 -2.33
N LEU A 38 9.36 -3.31 -2.25
CA LEU A 38 9.72 -1.97 -1.77
C LEU A 38 10.03 -1.96 -0.27
N GLY A 39 9.28 -2.70 0.54
CA GLY A 39 9.55 -2.89 1.96
C GLY A 39 10.90 -3.54 2.21
N GLU A 40 11.24 -4.61 1.47
CA GLU A 40 12.55 -5.28 1.51
C GLU A 40 13.71 -4.35 1.13
N GLN A 41 13.46 -3.32 0.32
CA GLN A 41 14.43 -2.28 -0.03
C GLN A 41 14.54 -1.16 1.01
N GLY A 42 13.81 -1.26 2.13
CA GLY A 42 13.81 -0.28 3.22
C GLY A 42 12.89 0.92 2.98
N HIS A 43 12.01 0.86 1.99
CA HIS A 43 11.01 1.91 1.80
C HIS A 43 9.84 1.75 2.76
N ARG A 44 9.32 2.88 3.26
CA ARG A 44 8.05 2.88 4.01
C ARG A 44 6.89 2.74 3.04
N VAL A 45 6.18 1.62 3.11
CA VAL A 45 5.07 1.31 2.19
C VAL A 45 3.74 1.26 2.94
N LEU A 46 2.71 1.87 2.34
CA LEU A 46 1.32 1.67 2.72
C LEU A 46 0.59 1.00 1.55
N LEU A 47 0.15 -0.25 1.76
CA LEU A 47 -0.73 -0.93 0.80
C LEU A 47 -2.19 -0.72 1.22
N LEU A 48 -3.01 -0.29 0.26
CA LEU A 48 -4.45 -0.09 0.43
C LEU A 48 -5.21 -1.16 -0.34
N ASP A 49 -6.03 -1.93 0.36
CA ASP A 49 -6.97 -2.86 -0.24
C ASP A 49 -8.32 -2.16 -0.43
N LEU A 50 -8.66 -1.85 -1.69
CA LEU A 50 -9.91 -1.19 -2.07
C LEU A 50 -10.85 -2.13 -2.82
N ASP A 51 -10.52 -3.42 -2.90
CA ASP A 51 -11.42 -4.41 -3.49
C ASP A 51 -12.43 -4.85 -2.43
N PRO A 52 -13.75 -4.84 -2.70
CA PRO A 52 -14.76 -5.38 -1.79
C PRO A 52 -14.50 -6.82 -1.34
N GLN A 53 -13.73 -7.61 -2.10
CA GLN A 53 -13.32 -8.97 -1.75
C GLN A 53 -12.17 -9.04 -0.74
N ALA A 54 -11.55 -7.91 -0.40
CA ALA A 54 -10.45 -7.80 0.56
C ALA A 54 -9.31 -8.81 0.32
N SER A 55 -9.00 -9.08 -0.95
CA SER A 55 -8.09 -10.16 -1.34
C SER A 55 -6.64 -9.91 -0.88
N ALA A 56 -6.18 -8.66 -0.83
CA ALA A 56 -4.84 -8.33 -0.33
C ALA A 56 -4.77 -8.54 1.19
N SER A 57 -5.78 -8.06 1.91
CA SER A 57 -5.89 -8.25 3.36
C SER A 57 -5.92 -9.73 3.74
N ALA A 58 -6.67 -10.56 3.00
CA ALA A 58 -6.72 -11.99 3.21
C ALA A 58 -5.36 -12.66 2.96
N TRP A 59 -4.66 -12.31 1.88
CA TRP A 59 -3.32 -12.84 1.57
C TRP A 59 -2.29 -12.51 2.65
N LEU A 60 -2.40 -11.33 3.28
CA LEU A 60 -1.47 -10.85 4.30
C LEU A 60 -1.89 -11.19 5.73
N GLY A 61 -2.98 -11.97 5.92
CA GLY A 61 -3.49 -12.32 7.25
C GLY A 61 -4.00 -11.13 8.07
N CYS A 62 -4.30 -10.01 7.42
CA CYS A 62 -4.73 -8.75 8.05
C CYS A 62 -6.27 -8.66 8.09
N THR A 63 -6.93 -9.64 8.68
CA THR A 63 -8.41 -9.77 8.66
C THR A 63 -9.14 -9.15 9.85
N ASN A 64 -8.46 -8.93 10.98
CA ASN A 64 -9.11 -8.55 12.26
C ASN A 64 -8.71 -7.17 12.81
N GLY A 65 -8.01 -6.34 12.04
CA GLY A 65 -7.64 -4.98 12.46
C GLY A 65 -6.50 -4.88 13.49
N ASP A 66 -6.05 -5.99 14.07
CA ASP A 66 -4.96 -6.05 15.07
C ASP A 66 -3.58 -5.67 14.49
N ARG A 67 -3.36 -5.93 13.20
CA ARG A 67 -2.21 -5.45 12.43
C ARG A 67 -2.69 -4.95 11.08
N GLY A 68 -2.44 -3.68 10.77
CA GLY A 68 -2.63 -3.15 9.43
C GLY A 68 -1.50 -3.61 8.52
N VAL A 69 -1.76 -3.64 7.20
CA VAL A 69 -0.77 -4.01 6.19
C VAL A 69 0.52 -3.17 6.29
N LEU A 70 0.43 -1.96 6.82
CA LEU A 70 1.59 -1.12 7.14
C LEU A 70 2.64 -1.88 7.97
N GLY A 71 2.23 -2.61 9.00
CA GLY A 71 3.15 -3.34 9.88
C GLY A 71 3.80 -4.58 9.25
N VAL A 72 3.35 -5.00 8.06
CA VAL A 72 3.94 -6.14 7.35
C VAL A 72 5.23 -5.75 6.61
N PHE A 73 5.36 -4.46 6.25
CA PHE A 73 6.42 -3.97 5.37
C PHE A 73 7.34 -2.94 6.05
N THR A 74 7.23 -2.76 7.37
CA THR A 74 7.98 -1.72 8.11
C THR A 74 8.86 -2.26 9.24
N ASP A 75 9.03 -3.58 9.33
CA ASP A 75 9.92 -4.24 10.30
C ASP A 75 11.35 -4.35 9.75
#